data_AF-A0A2V7RHK2-F1
#
_entry.id   AF-A0A2V7RHK2-F1
#
_cell.length_a   1.000
_cell.length_b   1.000
_cell.length_c   1.000
_cell.angle_alpha   90.00
_cell.angle_beta   90.00
_cell.angle_gamma   90.00
#
_symmetry.space_group_name_H-M   'P 1'
#
loop_
_entity.id
_entity.type
_entity.pdbx_description
1 polymer ?
#
loop_
_entity_poly.entity_id
_entity_poly.type
_entity_poly.pdbx_seq_one_letter_code
_entity_poly.pdbx_strand_id
1 'polypeptide(L)'
;MSLRQTAAALARAGIAHHDARSVLAAAQLLIVADRPARGLDRVGSAPAPAARGDEQAKLGPLSAAGLLREATHIAVEQHDAATANAAAELAGNTVAGLGDAALATQLKTQAASIGAGARGAVGGPVWADGVLGLGDVVEYHINFEGGYTPNRIAVSAGNNAADLDCYLYDGSQLASSDNSYARDCSIAWSQRWTGVLTLRVSNAGASTYFVMVSN
;
A
#
# COMPACT_ATOMS: atom_id res chain seq x y z
N MET A 1 18.37 16.41 1.94
CA MET A 1 16.96 16.45 1.51
C MET A 1 16.08 16.41 2.76
N SER A 2 15.10 17.31 2.93
CA SER A 2 14.23 17.30 4.11
C SER A 2 13.06 16.33 3.95
N LEU A 3 12.50 15.83 5.05
CA LEU A 3 11.31 14.94 5.02
C LEU A 3 10.14 15.57 4.24
N ARG A 4 9.95 16.89 4.34
CA ARG A 4 8.93 17.62 3.58
C ARG A 4 9.21 17.65 2.08
N GLN A 5 10.47 17.80 1.68
CA GLN A 5 10.87 17.75 0.27
C GLN A 5 10.68 16.34 -0.31
N THR A 6 11.03 15.31 0.46
CA THR A 6 10.81 13.91 0.07
C THR A 6 9.32 13.61 -0.06
N ALA A 7 8.50 14.03 0.91
CA ALA A 7 7.06 13.88 0.85
C ALA A 7 6.44 14.58 -0.37
N ALA A 8 6.86 15.82 -0.66
CA ALA A 8 6.37 16.54 -1.84
C ALA A 8 6.77 15.87 -3.16
N ALA A 9 7.97 15.27 -3.24
CA ALA A 9 8.39 14.51 -4.41
C ALA A 9 7.55 13.24 -4.59
N LEU A 10 7.35 12.47 -3.53
CA LEU A 10 6.49 11.27 -3.51
C LEU A 10 5.04 11.60 -3.85
N ALA A 11 4.48 12.68 -3.29
CA ALA A 11 3.12 13.11 -3.60
C ALA A 11 2.96 13.43 -5.09
N ARG A 12 3.89 14.19 -5.68
CA ARG A 12 3.86 14.52 -7.10
C ARG A 12 4.00 13.28 -7.99
N ALA A 13 4.95 12.40 -7.66
CA ALA A 13 5.14 11.16 -8.41
C ALA A 13 3.91 10.25 -8.29
N GLY A 14 3.39 10.06 -7.08
CA GLY A 14 2.20 9.25 -6.83
C GLY A 14 0.97 9.77 -7.56
N ILE A 15 0.70 11.08 -7.50
CA ILE A 15 -0.42 11.69 -8.24
C ILE A 15 -0.21 11.54 -9.74
N ALA A 16 0.99 11.81 -10.27
CA ALA A 16 1.27 11.73 -11.70
C ALA A 16 1.17 10.31 -12.26
N HIS A 17 1.45 9.30 -11.44
CA HIS A 17 1.38 7.89 -11.82
C HIS A 17 0.12 7.18 -11.34
N HIS A 18 -0.83 7.92 -10.76
CA HIS A 18 -2.01 7.34 -10.09
C HIS A 18 -1.63 6.22 -9.11
N ASP A 19 -0.61 6.41 -8.28
CA ASP A 19 -0.19 5.43 -7.27
C ASP A 19 -0.64 5.88 -5.88
N ALA A 20 -1.73 5.28 -5.39
CA ALA A 20 -2.31 5.59 -4.09
C ALA A 20 -1.33 5.40 -2.93
N ARG A 21 -0.39 4.46 -3.06
CA ARG A 21 0.57 4.11 -1.99
C ARG A 21 1.68 5.14 -1.90
N SER A 22 2.20 5.61 -3.03
CA SER A 22 3.14 6.73 -3.07
C SER A 22 2.55 7.99 -2.46
N VAL A 23 1.26 8.26 -2.71
CA VAL A 23 0.53 9.38 -2.11
C VAL A 23 0.31 9.17 -0.60
N LEU A 24 -0.03 7.95 -0.16
CA LEU A 24 -0.16 7.60 1.26
C LEU A 24 1.17 7.77 2.01
N ALA A 25 2.28 7.29 1.42
CA ALA A 25 3.62 7.42 1.99
C ALA A 25 4.03 8.90 2.11
N ALA A 26 3.70 9.73 1.12
CA ALA A 26 3.89 11.16 1.22
C ALA A 26 3.08 11.79 2.38
N ALA A 27 1.83 11.35 2.59
CA ALA A 27 1.01 11.80 3.71
C ALA A 27 1.65 11.44 5.05
N GLN A 28 2.12 10.18 5.21
CA GLN A 28 2.82 9.73 6.42
C GLN A 28 4.08 10.55 6.70
N LEU A 29 4.90 10.81 5.67
CA LEU A 29 6.10 11.62 5.83
C LEU A 29 5.79 13.05 6.26
N LEU A 30 4.70 13.65 5.76
CA LEU A 30 4.26 14.97 6.22
C LEU A 30 3.76 14.93 7.67
N ILE A 31 2.98 13.92 8.06
CA ILE A 31 2.54 13.74 9.46
C ILE A 31 3.76 13.70 10.40
N VAL A 32 4.79 12.94 10.04
CA VAL A 32 6.03 12.85 10.82
C VAL A 32 6.78 14.19 10.82
N ALA A 33 6.87 14.86 9.68
CA ALA A 33 7.59 16.12 9.54
C ALA A 33 6.90 17.33 10.19
N ASP A 34 5.59 17.24 10.45
CA ASP A 34 4.80 18.26 11.12
C ASP A 34 4.75 18.05 12.65
N ARG A 35 5.22 16.90 13.16
CA ARG A 35 5.33 16.69 14.60
C ARG A 35 6.45 17.57 15.18
N PRO A 36 6.14 18.35 16.23
CA PRO A 36 7.19 19.00 16.99
C PRO A 36 8.09 17.95 17.65
N ALA A 37 9.40 18.22 17.71
CA ALA A 37 10.32 17.38 18.46
C ALA A 37 9.87 17.32 19.93
N ARG A 38 10.03 16.16 20.58
CA ARG A 38 9.70 16.03 22.01
C ARG A 38 10.45 17.08 22.82
N GLY A 39 9.72 17.86 23.63
CA GLY A 39 10.27 18.94 24.46
C GLY A 39 10.42 20.29 23.74
N LEU A 40 9.97 20.41 22.50
CA LEU A 40 9.96 21.67 21.75
C LEU A 40 8.53 22.22 21.63
N ASP A 41 8.17 23.12 22.54
CA ASP A 41 6.94 23.91 22.41
C ASP A 41 7.21 25.13 21.52
N ARG A 42 6.53 25.21 20.38
CA ARG A 42 6.57 26.39 19.53
C ARG A 42 5.72 27.49 20.16
N VAL A 43 6.35 28.54 20.65
CA VAL A 43 5.67 29.76 21.11
C VAL A 43 5.45 30.69 19.91
N GLY A 44 4.22 30.77 19.42
CA GLY A 44 3.81 31.64 18.31
C GLY A 44 3.56 30.92 16.96
N SER A 45 2.85 31.59 16.05
CA SER A 45 2.54 31.07 14.71
C SER A 45 3.78 31.13 13.81
N ALA A 46 4.07 30.06 13.08
CA ALA A 46 5.11 30.11 12.05
C ALA A 46 4.71 31.06 10.91
N PRO A 47 5.65 31.83 10.33
CA PRO A 47 5.38 32.59 9.13
C PRO A 47 4.98 31.62 8.00
N ALA A 48 3.89 31.94 7.31
CA ALA A 48 3.48 31.20 6.13
C ALA A 48 4.65 31.18 5.12
N PRO A 49 4.99 30.04 4.52
CA PRO A 49 6.05 29.99 3.52
C PRO A 49 5.70 30.95 2.38
N ALA A 50 6.59 31.89 2.09
CA ALA A 50 6.46 32.77 0.93
C ALA A 50 6.41 31.88 -0.32
N ALA A 51 5.29 31.95 -1.05
CA ALA A 51 5.11 31.23 -2.30
C ALA A 51 6.26 31.57 -3.27
N ARG A 52 7.19 30.63 -3.46
CA ARG A 52 8.23 30.73 -4.49
C ARG A 52 7.90 29.72 -5.59
N GLY A 53 7.30 30.23 -6.65
CA GLY A 53 7.18 29.54 -7.94
C GLY A 53 5.79 29.01 -8.27
N ASP A 54 5.40 29.20 -9.53
CA ASP A 54 4.10 28.87 -10.11
C ASP A 54 3.78 27.36 -10.11
N GLU A 55 4.78 26.50 -9.89
CA GLU A 55 4.63 25.05 -9.80
C GLU A 55 4.09 24.59 -8.42
N GLN A 56 4.30 25.40 -7.38
CA GLN A 56 3.75 25.19 -6.04
C GLN A 56 2.33 25.76 -5.88
N ALA A 57 1.85 26.53 -6.86
CA ALA A 57 0.53 27.16 -6.86
C ALA A 57 -0.56 26.31 -7.54
N LYS A 58 -0.19 25.39 -8.44
CA LYS A 58 -1.15 24.48 -9.12
C LYS A 58 -1.55 23.28 -8.27
N LEU A 59 -0.73 22.91 -7.30
CA LEU A 59 -1.06 21.95 -6.25
C LEU A 59 -1.26 22.79 -5.00
N GLY A 60 -2.50 22.92 -4.50
CA GLY A 60 -2.75 23.59 -3.21
C GLY A 60 -1.81 23.05 -2.11
N PRO A 61 -1.65 23.73 -0.96
CA PRO A 61 -0.67 23.33 0.05
C PRO A 61 -0.82 21.84 0.36
N LEU A 62 0.21 21.06 -0.03
CA LEU A 62 0.30 19.62 0.20
C LEU A 62 0.22 19.41 1.71
N SER A 63 -0.99 19.17 2.19
CA SER A 63 -1.28 18.91 3.60
C SER A 63 -1.43 17.40 3.75
N ALA A 64 -1.04 16.88 4.92
CA ALA A 64 -1.27 15.47 5.23
C ALA A 64 -2.74 15.07 5.02
N ALA A 65 -3.69 15.89 5.50
CA ALA A 65 -5.12 15.63 5.30
C ALA A 65 -5.54 15.64 3.82
N GLY A 66 -5.00 16.56 3.00
CA GLY A 66 -5.26 16.59 1.57
C GLY A 66 -4.73 15.35 0.85
N LEU A 67 -3.51 14.93 1.20
CA LEU A 67 -2.90 13.72 0.64
C LEU A 67 -3.61 12.44 1.07
N LEU A 68 -4.13 12.36 2.30
CA LEU A 68 -4.95 11.22 2.72
C LEU A 68 -6.24 11.11 1.90
N ARG A 69 -6.91 12.23 1.60
CA ARG A 69 -8.09 12.22 0.71
C ARG A 69 -7.72 11.78 -0.70
N GLU A 70 -6.61 12.29 -1.25
CA GLU A 70 -6.14 11.93 -2.59
C GLU A 70 -5.73 10.46 -2.67
N ALA A 71 -4.99 9.96 -1.68
CA ALA A 71 -4.63 8.55 -1.58
C ALA A 71 -5.88 7.67 -1.51
N THR A 72 -6.89 8.02 -0.68
CA THR A 72 -8.16 7.29 -0.63
C THR A 72 -8.91 7.36 -1.96
N HIS A 73 -8.93 8.51 -2.64
CA HIS A 73 -9.59 8.65 -3.94
C HIS A 73 -8.99 7.69 -4.98
N ILE A 74 -7.67 7.74 -5.18
CA ILE A 74 -6.97 6.86 -6.11
C ILE A 74 -7.12 5.39 -5.68
N ALA A 75 -7.03 5.11 -4.37
CA ALA A 75 -7.23 3.75 -3.86
C ALA A 75 -8.64 3.22 -4.14
N VAL A 76 -9.68 4.05 -4.05
CA VAL A 76 -11.05 3.67 -4.40
C VAL A 76 -11.17 3.38 -5.90
N GLU A 77 -10.59 4.20 -6.76
CA GLU A 77 -10.57 3.96 -8.22
C GLU A 77 -9.85 2.65 -8.57
N GLN A 78 -8.80 2.31 -7.81
CA GLN A 78 -8.00 1.10 -7.98
C GLN A 78 -8.57 -0.13 -7.27
N HIS A 79 -9.65 0.05 -6.51
CA HIS A 79 -10.18 -0.96 -5.60
C HIS A 79 -9.16 -1.45 -4.53
N ASP A 80 -8.16 -0.63 -4.18
CA ASP A 80 -7.19 -0.91 -3.12
C ASP A 80 -7.77 -0.56 -1.73
N ALA A 81 -8.58 -1.47 -1.21
CA ALA A 81 -9.19 -1.31 0.11
C ALA A 81 -8.15 -1.16 1.24
N ALA A 82 -6.98 -1.81 1.13
CA ALA A 82 -5.94 -1.70 2.14
C ALA A 82 -5.38 -0.28 2.23
N THR A 83 -5.03 0.32 1.09
CA THR A 83 -4.54 1.71 1.05
C THR A 83 -5.62 2.70 1.50
N ALA A 84 -6.88 2.50 1.08
CA ALA A 84 -8.00 3.33 1.52
C ALA A 84 -8.25 3.24 3.04
N ASN A 85 -8.19 2.04 3.61
CA ASN A 85 -8.35 1.81 5.05
C ASN A 85 -7.17 2.36 5.85
N ALA A 86 -5.93 2.18 5.37
CA ALA A 86 -4.73 2.71 6.00
C ALA A 86 -4.75 4.25 6.05
N ALA A 87 -5.22 4.90 4.99
CA ALA A 87 -5.43 6.35 4.97
C ALA A 87 -6.45 6.79 6.03
N ALA A 88 -7.55 6.04 6.18
CA ALA A 88 -8.56 6.31 7.19
C ALA A 88 -8.05 6.09 8.63
N GLU A 89 -7.21 5.08 8.86
CA GLU A 89 -6.55 4.85 10.15
C GLU A 89 -5.60 6.00 10.50
N LEU A 90 -4.75 6.43 9.57
CA LEU A 90 -3.85 7.56 9.75
C LEU A 90 -4.60 8.87 9.98
N ALA A 91 -5.78 9.05 9.39
CA ALA A 91 -6.60 10.21 9.70
C ALA A 91 -7.05 10.19 11.17
N GLY A 92 -7.50 9.06 11.69
CA GLY A 92 -8.10 8.97 13.03
C GLY A 92 -7.12 8.72 14.19
N ASN A 93 -5.94 8.19 13.92
CA ASN A 93 -4.98 7.80 14.96
C ASN A 93 -4.37 9.05 15.62
N THR A 94 -4.57 9.21 16.92
CA THR A 94 -4.08 10.37 17.70
C THR A 94 -2.58 10.30 18.05
N VAL A 95 -1.98 9.12 17.94
CA VAL A 95 -0.57 8.86 18.31
C VAL A 95 0.32 8.87 17.08
N ALA A 96 -0.05 8.11 16.05
CA ALA A 96 0.70 7.90 14.82
C ALA A 96 0.13 8.67 13.62
N GLY A 97 -1.09 9.18 13.70
CA GLY A 97 -1.78 9.88 12.63
C GLY A 97 -2.07 11.37 12.92
N LEU A 98 -3.19 11.85 12.38
CA LEU A 98 -3.69 13.23 12.52
C LEU A 98 -4.64 13.44 13.71
N GLY A 99 -5.24 12.37 14.24
CA GLY A 99 -6.27 12.47 15.29
C GLY A 99 -7.58 13.14 14.85
N ASP A 100 -7.83 13.23 13.54
CA ASP A 100 -9.03 13.83 12.95
C ASP A 100 -10.11 12.76 12.72
N ALA A 101 -11.01 12.64 13.69
CA ALA A 101 -12.12 11.68 13.63
C ALA A 101 -13.12 11.95 12.49
N ALA A 102 -13.29 13.22 12.10
CA ALA A 102 -14.21 13.59 11.02
C ALA A 102 -13.64 13.15 9.67
N LEU A 103 -12.37 13.43 9.42
CA LEU A 103 -11.65 12.95 8.24
C LEU A 103 -11.62 11.42 8.21
N ALA A 104 -11.30 10.77 9.33
CA ALA A 104 -11.29 9.30 9.41
C ALA A 104 -12.64 8.68 9.02
N THR A 105 -13.74 9.29 9.45
CA THR A 105 -15.10 8.84 9.11
C THR A 105 -15.36 9.03 7.61
N GLN A 106 -15.02 10.20 7.05
CA GLN A 106 -15.13 10.45 5.61
C GLN A 106 -14.38 9.39 4.78
N LEU A 107 -13.11 9.13 5.12
CA LEU A 107 -12.28 8.18 4.39
C LEU A 107 -12.79 6.74 4.55
N LYS A 108 -13.30 6.35 5.72
CA LYS A 108 -13.95 5.04 5.92
C LYS A 108 -15.19 4.87 5.04
N THR A 109 -16.02 5.90 4.90
CA THR A 109 -17.19 5.85 4.02
C THR A 109 -16.78 5.68 2.56
N GLN A 110 -15.71 6.34 2.12
CA GLN A 110 -15.15 6.16 0.77
C GLN A 110 -14.52 4.77 0.60
N ALA A 111 -13.77 4.27 1.57
CA ALA A 111 -13.24 2.92 1.54
C ALA A 111 -14.35 1.86 1.48
N ALA A 112 -15.47 2.08 2.17
CA ALA A 112 -16.62 1.19 2.13
C ALA A 112 -17.30 1.11 0.75
N SER A 113 -17.16 2.12 -0.12
CA SER A 113 -17.68 2.06 -1.49
C SER A 113 -16.87 1.15 -2.42
N ILE A 114 -15.73 0.61 -1.96
CA ILE A 114 -14.98 -0.45 -2.66
C ILE A 114 -15.75 -1.79 -2.62
N GLY A 115 -16.91 -1.84 -1.94
CA GLY A 115 -17.71 -3.04 -1.65
C GLY A 115 -18.18 -3.93 -2.81
N ALA A 116 -18.11 -5.24 -2.53
CA ALA A 116 -18.70 -6.42 -3.20
C ALA A 116 -18.11 -6.91 -4.54
N GLY A 117 -17.18 -6.18 -5.17
CA GLY A 117 -16.62 -6.51 -6.49
C GLY A 117 -15.12 -6.84 -6.54
N ALA A 118 -14.29 -6.28 -5.65
CA ALA A 118 -12.88 -6.62 -5.54
C ALA A 118 -12.72 -7.80 -4.57
N ARG A 119 -13.02 -9.00 -5.07
CA ARG A 119 -12.98 -10.21 -4.26
C ARG A 119 -11.64 -10.89 -4.47
N GLY A 120 -10.84 -10.88 -3.42
CA GLY A 120 -9.58 -11.60 -3.28
C GLY A 120 -9.39 -11.97 -1.81
N ALA A 121 -8.43 -11.36 -1.13
CA ALA A 121 -8.25 -11.58 0.31
C ALA A 121 -9.43 -11.05 1.14
N VAL A 122 -9.75 -11.74 2.24
CA VAL A 122 -10.81 -11.33 3.18
C VAL A 122 -10.42 -10.00 3.80
N GLY A 123 -11.27 -8.97 3.60
CA GLY A 123 -10.97 -7.59 3.99
C GLY A 123 -10.39 -6.72 2.87
N GLY A 124 -10.26 -7.27 1.65
CA GLY A 124 -9.76 -6.61 0.45
C GLY A 124 -8.30 -6.96 0.12
N PRO A 125 -7.72 -6.35 -0.93
CA PRO A 125 -6.34 -6.57 -1.35
C PRO A 125 -5.33 -6.57 -0.21
N VAL A 126 -4.47 -7.58 -0.13
CA VAL A 126 -3.32 -7.60 0.77
C VAL A 126 -2.03 -7.32 0.01
N TRP A 127 -1.02 -6.81 0.72
CA TRP A 127 0.29 -6.56 0.17
C TRP A 127 1.39 -6.89 1.17
N ALA A 128 2.58 -7.14 0.66
CA ALA A 128 3.81 -7.26 1.43
C ALA A 128 4.98 -6.86 0.54
N ASP A 129 6.08 -6.45 1.15
CA ASP A 129 7.34 -6.23 0.46
C ASP A 129 8.49 -6.69 1.34
N GLY A 130 9.67 -6.78 0.73
CA GLY A 130 10.87 -7.18 1.43
C GLY A 130 12.00 -7.46 0.47
N VAL A 131 13.08 -8.04 1.01
CA VAL A 131 14.21 -8.49 0.22
C VAL A 131 14.24 -10.02 0.27
N LEU A 132 14.37 -10.64 -0.90
CA LEU A 132 14.67 -12.05 -1.04
C LEU A 132 16.07 -12.21 -1.65
N GLY A 133 16.96 -12.91 -0.95
CA GLY A 133 18.24 -13.37 -1.48
C GLY A 133 18.10 -14.55 -2.44
N LEU A 134 19.22 -14.96 -3.04
CA LEU A 134 19.29 -16.17 -3.84
C LEU A 134 19.06 -17.40 -2.94
N GLY A 135 18.07 -18.22 -3.27
CA GLY A 135 17.68 -19.41 -2.53
C GLY A 135 16.79 -19.13 -1.30
N ASP A 136 16.50 -17.86 -1.00
CA ASP A 136 15.63 -17.51 0.12
C ASP A 136 14.18 -17.86 -0.17
N VAL A 137 13.42 -18.08 0.90
CA VAL A 137 12.00 -18.40 0.89
C VAL A 137 11.28 -17.58 1.94
N VAL A 138 10.10 -17.07 1.61
CA VAL A 138 9.18 -16.42 2.55
C VAL A 138 7.79 -17.05 2.45
N GLU A 139 7.06 -17.09 3.56
CA GLU A 139 5.72 -17.64 3.64
C GLU A 139 4.73 -16.64 4.24
N TYR A 140 3.51 -16.60 3.68
CA TYR A 140 2.40 -15.78 4.12
C TYR A 140 1.14 -16.62 4.30
N HIS A 141 0.49 -16.47 5.46
CA HIS A 141 -0.86 -16.99 5.69
C HIS A 141 -1.88 -15.90 5.39
N ILE A 142 -2.71 -16.11 4.37
CA ILE A 142 -3.66 -15.11 3.90
C ILE A 142 -5.05 -15.75 3.86
N ASN A 143 -6.03 -15.09 4.47
CA ASN A 143 -7.42 -15.51 4.40
C ASN A 143 -8.04 -15.00 3.09
N PHE A 144 -8.60 -15.87 2.27
CA PHE A 144 -9.19 -15.53 0.97
C PHE A 144 -10.68 -15.84 0.95
N GLU A 145 -11.44 -15.07 0.18
CA GLU A 145 -12.86 -15.30 0.00
C GLU A 145 -13.14 -16.59 -0.79
N GLY A 146 -14.22 -17.29 -0.44
CA GLY A 146 -14.70 -18.49 -1.11
C GLY A 146 -15.89 -18.23 -2.03
N GLY A 147 -16.57 -19.31 -2.43
CA GLY A 147 -17.71 -19.27 -3.35
C GLY A 147 -17.32 -19.28 -4.83
N TYR A 148 -16.14 -19.79 -5.17
CA TYR A 148 -15.56 -19.82 -6.52
C TYR A 148 -15.29 -18.42 -7.11
N THR A 149 -15.02 -17.44 -6.25
CA THR A 149 -14.57 -16.11 -6.67
C THR A 149 -13.15 -16.18 -7.25
N PRO A 150 -12.86 -15.46 -8.35
CA PRO A 150 -11.50 -15.35 -8.87
C PRO A 150 -10.59 -14.58 -7.90
N ASN A 151 -9.59 -15.26 -7.36
CA ASN A 151 -8.53 -14.70 -6.53
C ASN A 151 -7.24 -14.63 -7.35
N ARG A 152 -6.40 -13.63 -7.06
CA ARG A 152 -5.11 -13.44 -7.71
C ARG A 152 -4.08 -12.93 -6.71
N ILE A 153 -2.85 -13.40 -6.86
CA ILE A 153 -1.65 -12.81 -6.25
C ILE A 153 -0.64 -12.55 -7.36
N ALA A 154 0.03 -11.41 -7.29
CA ALA A 154 1.20 -11.10 -8.10
C ALA A 154 2.36 -10.72 -7.17
N VAL A 155 3.54 -11.24 -7.49
CA VAL A 155 4.80 -10.86 -6.84
C VAL A 155 5.74 -10.36 -7.92
N SER A 156 6.23 -9.13 -7.77
CA SER A 156 7.10 -8.49 -8.75
C SER A 156 8.48 -8.23 -8.16
N ALA A 157 9.53 -8.46 -8.96
CA ALA A 157 10.92 -8.19 -8.59
C ALA A 157 11.41 -6.84 -9.10
N GLY A 158 12.19 -6.14 -8.27
CA GLY A 158 12.96 -4.96 -8.68
C GLY A 158 14.23 -5.28 -9.48
N ASN A 159 14.73 -6.51 -9.44
CA ASN A 159 15.92 -6.95 -10.16
C ASN A 159 15.55 -7.81 -11.38
N ASN A 160 16.07 -7.47 -12.56
CA ASN A 160 15.81 -8.20 -13.80
C ASN A 160 16.45 -9.60 -13.87
N ALA A 161 17.39 -9.90 -12.97
CA ALA A 161 18.01 -11.22 -12.86
C ALA A 161 17.42 -12.06 -11.71
N ALA A 162 16.36 -11.58 -11.05
CA ALA A 162 15.60 -12.39 -10.11
C ALA A 162 14.84 -13.50 -10.86
N ASP A 163 14.46 -14.54 -10.12
CA ASP A 163 13.66 -15.65 -10.63
C ASP A 163 12.73 -16.07 -9.50
N LEU A 164 11.52 -15.50 -9.48
CA LEU A 164 10.59 -15.68 -8.38
C LEU A 164 9.65 -16.83 -8.69
N ASP A 165 9.54 -17.78 -7.77
CA ASP A 165 8.53 -18.84 -7.82
C ASP A 165 7.49 -18.64 -6.73
N CYS A 166 6.22 -18.75 -7.10
CA CYS A 166 5.08 -18.69 -6.20
C CYS A 166 4.43 -20.07 -6.08
N TYR A 167 4.15 -20.51 -4.86
CA TYR A 167 3.39 -21.72 -4.56
C TYR A 167 2.28 -21.41 -3.56
N LEU A 168 1.05 -21.78 -3.90
CA LEU A 168 -0.11 -21.56 -3.05
C LEU A 168 -0.62 -22.89 -2.53
N TYR A 169 -0.73 -23.03 -1.20
CA TYR A 169 -1.17 -24.24 -0.53
C TYR A 169 -2.49 -24.04 0.22
N ASP A 170 -3.37 -25.03 0.12
CA ASP A 170 -4.52 -25.24 1.01
C ASP A 170 -4.16 -26.35 2.00
N GLY A 171 -3.83 -25.99 3.23
CA GLY A 171 -3.16 -26.89 4.17
C GLY A 171 -1.83 -27.40 3.62
N SER A 172 -1.70 -28.71 3.42
CA SER A 172 -0.51 -29.34 2.83
C SER A 172 -0.64 -29.59 1.32
N GLN A 173 -1.79 -29.32 0.72
CA GLN A 173 -2.05 -29.58 -0.69
C GLN A 173 -1.67 -28.37 -1.53
N LEU A 174 -0.88 -28.58 -2.60
CA LEU A 174 -0.61 -27.53 -3.59
C LEU A 174 -1.91 -27.22 -4.35
N ALA A 175 -2.39 -26.00 -4.21
CA ALA A 175 -3.59 -25.50 -4.88
C ALA A 175 -3.26 -24.92 -6.26
N SER A 176 -2.16 -24.16 -6.35
CA SER A 176 -1.68 -23.57 -7.61
C SER A 176 -0.22 -23.12 -7.47
N SER A 177 0.45 -22.89 -8.60
CA SER A 177 1.84 -22.43 -8.62
C SER A 177 2.17 -21.70 -9.90
N ASP A 178 3.16 -20.82 -9.82
CA ASP A 178 3.89 -20.26 -10.96
C ASP A 178 5.39 -20.40 -10.64
N ASN A 179 6.05 -21.30 -11.36
CA ASN A 179 7.47 -21.63 -11.21
C ASN A 179 8.19 -21.52 -12.55
N SER A 180 7.76 -20.55 -13.35
CA SER A 180 8.43 -20.20 -14.60
C SER A 180 9.75 -19.48 -14.29
N TYR A 181 10.70 -19.49 -15.25
CA TYR A 181 11.98 -18.77 -15.12
C TYR A 181 11.83 -17.24 -15.27
N ALA A 182 10.72 -16.69 -14.77
CA ALA A 182 10.37 -15.30 -14.87
C ALA A 182 10.77 -14.58 -13.57
N ARG A 183 11.21 -13.33 -13.71
CA ARG A 183 11.52 -12.49 -12.54
C ARG A 183 10.31 -12.21 -11.64
N ASP A 184 9.10 -12.34 -12.17
CA ASP A 184 7.85 -12.05 -11.49
C ASP A 184 7.02 -13.34 -11.49
N CYS A 185 6.30 -13.63 -10.41
CA CYS A 185 5.37 -14.77 -10.36
C CYS A 185 3.94 -14.31 -10.08
N SER A 186 2.98 -15.01 -10.66
CA SER A 186 1.58 -14.71 -10.44
C SER A 186 0.66 -15.93 -10.50
N ILE A 187 -0.18 -16.03 -9.49
CA ILE A 187 -1.14 -17.12 -9.34
C ILE A 187 -2.55 -16.56 -9.42
N ALA A 188 -3.40 -17.19 -10.21
CA ALA A 188 -4.84 -16.99 -10.19
C ALA A 188 -5.55 -18.31 -9.86
N TRP A 189 -6.58 -18.27 -9.03
CA TRP A 189 -7.34 -19.45 -8.63
C TRP A 189 -8.76 -19.07 -8.19
N SER A 190 -9.57 -20.07 -7.87
CA SER A 190 -10.83 -19.88 -7.15
C SER A 190 -11.00 -21.02 -6.14
N GLN A 191 -11.68 -20.75 -5.03
CA GLN A 191 -11.87 -21.73 -3.96
C GLN A 191 -13.34 -21.78 -3.51
N ARG A 192 -13.78 -22.96 -3.07
CA ARG A 192 -15.17 -23.17 -2.67
C ARG A 192 -15.52 -22.50 -1.35
N TRP A 193 -14.60 -22.55 -0.38
CA TRP A 193 -14.84 -22.07 0.98
C TRP A 193 -13.91 -20.91 1.30
N THR A 194 -14.42 -19.92 2.04
CA THR A 194 -13.58 -18.86 2.60
C THR A 194 -12.62 -19.52 3.61
N GLY A 195 -11.33 -19.21 3.51
CA GLY A 195 -10.32 -19.89 4.31
C GLY A 195 -8.90 -19.36 4.11
N VAL A 196 -8.00 -19.81 5.00
CA VAL A 196 -6.59 -19.43 5.00
C VAL A 196 -5.81 -20.32 4.05
N LEU A 197 -5.10 -19.69 3.12
CA LEU A 197 -4.12 -20.32 2.24
C LEU A 197 -2.70 -19.88 2.61
N THR A 198 -1.72 -20.73 2.31
CA THR A 198 -0.30 -20.43 2.52
C THR A 198 0.33 -20.10 1.17
N LEU A 199 0.74 -18.84 0.97
CA LEU A 199 1.60 -18.47 -0.14
C LEU A 199 3.05 -18.65 0.30
N ARG A 200 3.81 -19.45 -0.45
CA ARG A 200 5.26 -19.53 -0.38
C ARG A 200 5.85 -18.84 -1.62
N VAL A 201 6.79 -17.93 -1.40
CA VAL A 201 7.56 -17.29 -2.46
C VAL A 201 9.02 -17.65 -2.28
N SER A 202 9.65 -18.20 -3.32
CA SER A 202 11.09 -18.46 -3.37
C SER A 202 11.76 -17.65 -4.47
N ASN A 203 13.06 -17.43 -4.33
CA ASN A 203 13.87 -16.78 -5.37
C ASN A 203 15.02 -17.70 -5.79
N ALA A 204 14.99 -18.19 -7.02
CA ALA A 204 16.08 -18.98 -7.61
C ALA A 204 17.14 -18.10 -8.32
N GLY A 205 16.90 -16.79 -8.40
CA GLY A 205 17.73 -15.82 -9.11
C GLY A 205 18.48 -14.85 -8.20
N ALA A 206 18.96 -13.77 -8.80
CA ALA A 206 19.69 -12.73 -8.07
C ALA A 206 18.82 -12.10 -6.97
N SER A 207 19.46 -11.64 -5.89
CA SER A 207 18.76 -10.97 -4.80
C SER A 207 17.95 -9.78 -5.31
N THR A 208 16.73 -9.62 -4.80
CA THR A 208 15.80 -8.60 -5.22
C THR A 208 15.00 -8.05 -4.05
N TYR A 209 14.63 -6.78 -4.14
CA TYR A 209 13.45 -6.28 -3.45
C TYR A 209 12.21 -6.79 -4.21
N PHE A 210 11.19 -7.26 -3.50
CA PHE A 210 9.95 -7.73 -4.10
C PHE A 210 8.75 -6.98 -3.55
N VAL A 211 7.67 -6.95 -4.32
CA VAL A 211 6.35 -6.46 -3.91
C VAL A 211 5.31 -7.51 -4.23
N MET A 212 4.55 -7.93 -3.23
CA MET A 212 3.39 -8.82 -3.33
C MET A 212 2.10 -8.01 -3.27
N VAL A 213 1.13 -8.33 -4.13
CA VAL A 213 -0.22 -7.75 -4.10
C VAL A 213 -1.26 -8.84 -4.41
N SER A 214 -2.36 -8.89 -3.65
CA SER A 214 -3.58 -9.62 -4.05
C SER A 214 -4.63 -8.69 -4.63
N ASN A 215 -5.63 -9.26 -5.32
CA ASN A 215 -6.89 -8.57 -5.58
C ASN A 215 -7.83 -8.59 -4.36
#